data_AF-A0AAP9SQ44-F1
#
_entry.id   AF-A0AAP9SQ44-F1
#
_cell.length_a   1.000
_cell.length_b   1.000
_cell.length_c   1.000
_cell.angle_alpha   90.00
_cell.angle_beta   90.00
_cell.angle_gamma   90.00
#
_symmetry.space_group_name_H-M   'P 1'
#
loop_
_entity.id
_entity.type
_entity.pdbx_description
1 polymer ?
#
loop_
_entity_poly.entity_id
_entity_poly.type
_entity_poly.pdbx_seq_one_letter_code
_entity_poly.pdbx_strand_id
1 'polypeptide(L)'
;MPNESHSKGMKELNPWLENGAISRDKVRTYIQSEQSDMTNRLALGEDSHAIVESQQDRLHGYLTDWEDADRMQFHTIYSQEYTKILNESTVAIQASTKKMVDEQKALKAKAYSAVIGAAVALFFIIMIFKR
;
A
#
# COMPACT_ATOMS: atom_id res chain seq x y z
N MET A 1 -53.38 0.98 24.89
CA MET A 1 -52.73 1.33 23.62
C MET A 1 -51.23 1.37 23.89
N PRO A 2 -50.42 0.44 23.38
CA PRO A 2 -48.97 0.54 23.57
C PRO A 2 -48.43 1.61 22.61
N ASN A 3 -47.80 2.61 23.21
CA ASN A 3 -47.16 3.74 22.54
C ASN A 3 -45.88 3.25 21.85
N GLU A 4 -45.80 3.47 20.54
CA GLU A 4 -44.64 3.18 19.70
C GLU A 4 -43.45 4.08 20.10
N SER A 5 -42.69 3.70 21.14
CA SER A 5 -41.55 4.49 21.61
C SER A 5 -40.20 3.79 21.58
N HIS A 6 -40.04 2.65 20.88
CA HIS A 6 -38.78 1.89 20.91
C HIS A 6 -38.24 1.45 19.54
N SER A 7 -38.41 2.26 18.48
CA SER A 7 -37.74 2.00 17.18
C SER A 7 -37.03 3.22 16.59
N LYS A 8 -36.61 4.16 17.43
CA LYS A 8 -35.82 5.35 17.01
C LYS A 8 -34.46 5.46 17.71
N GLY A 9 -34.11 4.51 18.57
CA GLY A 9 -32.99 4.64 19.51
C GLY A 9 -31.65 4.01 19.10
N MET A 10 -31.56 3.28 17.99
CA MET A 10 -30.33 2.54 17.62
C MET A 10 -30.03 2.50 16.12
N LYS A 11 -30.52 3.49 15.33
CA LYS A 11 -29.80 3.89 14.12
C LYS A 11 -28.63 4.76 14.55
N GLU A 12 -27.71 4.18 15.33
CA GLU A 12 -26.40 4.77 15.56
C GLU A 12 -25.86 5.14 14.18
N LEU A 13 -25.53 6.43 14.01
CA LEU A 13 -25.20 7.02 12.73
C LEU A 13 -24.09 6.20 12.07
N ASN A 14 -24.42 5.38 11.07
CA ASN A 14 -23.43 4.76 10.20
C ASN A 14 -22.47 5.89 9.76
N PRO A 15 -21.21 5.89 10.25
CA PRO A 15 -20.39 7.09 10.15
C PRO A 15 -19.95 7.36 8.71
N TRP A 16 -20.14 6.38 7.82
CA TRP A 16 -19.90 6.49 6.39
C TRP A 16 -21.11 6.99 5.60
N LEU A 17 -22.31 7.09 6.19
CA LEU A 17 -23.45 7.71 5.53
C LEU A 17 -23.25 9.22 5.35
N GLU A 18 -23.61 9.70 4.18
CA GLU A 18 -23.71 11.11 3.83
C GLU A 18 -24.87 11.27 2.86
N ASN A 19 -25.83 12.14 3.19
CA ASN A 19 -27.04 12.34 2.39
C ASN A 19 -27.83 11.04 2.10
N GLY A 20 -27.80 10.07 3.01
CA GLY A 20 -28.57 8.82 2.89
C GLY A 20 -27.91 7.72 2.05
N ALA A 21 -26.65 7.88 1.66
CA ALA A 21 -25.86 6.85 0.98
C ALA A 21 -24.44 6.74 1.56
N ILE A 22 -23.76 5.62 1.36
CA ILE A 22 -22.36 5.48 1.76
C ILE A 22 -21.49 6.44 0.95
N SER A 23 -20.81 7.35 1.66
CA SER A 23 -19.91 8.34 1.10
C SER A 23 -18.60 7.70 0.64
N ARG A 24 -18.33 7.80 -0.66
CA ARG A 24 -17.07 7.34 -1.25
C ARG A 24 -15.85 8.03 -0.65
N ASP A 25 -15.95 9.31 -0.33
CA ASP A 25 -14.83 10.06 0.23
C ASP A 25 -14.50 9.60 1.65
N LYS A 26 -15.51 9.34 2.48
CA LYS A 26 -15.30 8.77 3.83
C LYS A 26 -14.67 7.37 3.77
N VAL A 27 -15.12 6.52 2.84
CA VAL A 27 -14.51 5.18 2.64
C VAL A 27 -13.05 5.33 2.18
N ARG A 28 -12.76 6.26 1.27
CA ARG A 28 -11.38 6.54 0.84
C ARG A 28 -10.50 6.99 1.99
N THR A 29 -10.97 7.92 2.83
CA THR A 29 -10.23 8.37 4.02
C THR A 29 -9.96 7.21 4.98
N TYR A 30 -10.94 6.33 5.19
CA TYR A 30 -10.75 5.13 6.00
C TYR A 30 -9.63 4.23 5.44
N ILE A 31 -9.65 3.92 4.14
CA ILE A 31 -8.62 3.09 3.50
C ILE A 31 -7.24 3.73 3.63
N GLN A 32 -7.13 5.05 3.45
CA GLN A 32 -5.86 5.77 3.63
C GLN A 32 -5.34 5.69 5.07
N SER A 33 -6.23 5.81 6.06
CA SER A 33 -5.85 5.63 7.46
C SER A 33 -5.41 4.20 7.77
N GLU A 34 -6.09 3.20 7.21
CA GLU A 34 -5.76 1.78 7.39
C GLU A 34 -4.36 1.49 6.81
N GLN A 35 -4.08 1.98 5.60
CA GLN A 35 -2.77 1.83 4.97
C GLN A 35 -1.66 2.53 5.77
N SER A 36 -1.92 3.71 6.30
CA SER A 36 -0.94 4.41 7.16
C SER A 36 -0.67 3.63 8.44
N ASP A 37 -1.71 3.09 9.09
CA ASP A 37 -1.58 2.27 10.30
C ASP A 37 -0.78 0.99 10.01
N MET A 38 -1.16 0.25 8.96
CA MET A 38 -0.44 -0.96 8.54
C MET A 38 1.03 -0.67 8.22
N THR A 39 1.32 0.42 7.51
CA THR A 39 2.69 0.82 7.17
C THR A 39 3.50 1.13 8.41
N ASN A 40 2.92 1.87 9.36
CA ASN A 40 3.60 2.22 10.62
C ASN A 40 3.89 0.96 11.45
N ARG A 41 2.91 0.06 11.58
CA ARG A 41 3.06 -1.20 12.34
C ARG A 41 4.09 -2.13 11.70
N LEU A 42 4.08 -2.26 10.38
CA LEU A 42 5.12 -3.00 9.65
C LEU A 42 6.52 -2.40 9.87
N ALA A 43 6.64 -1.06 9.90
CA ALA A 43 7.92 -0.39 10.17
C ALA A 43 8.42 -0.62 11.60
N LEU A 44 7.53 -0.86 12.55
CA LEU A 44 7.86 -1.26 13.92
C LEU A 44 8.22 -2.74 14.05
N GLY A 45 8.13 -3.52 12.97
CA GLY A 45 8.43 -4.95 12.94
C GLY A 45 7.31 -5.83 13.48
N GLU A 46 6.08 -5.32 13.57
CA GLU A 46 4.91 -6.14 13.90
C GLU A 46 4.64 -7.19 12.82
N ASP A 47 4.11 -8.33 13.24
CA ASP A 47 3.76 -9.43 12.34
C ASP A 47 2.64 -9.04 11.37
N SER A 48 2.86 -9.27 10.08
CA SER A 48 1.94 -8.83 9.03
C SER A 48 0.59 -9.54 9.08
N HIS A 49 0.56 -10.79 9.53
CA HIS A 49 -0.67 -11.54 9.68
C HIS A 49 -1.51 -10.98 10.84
N ALA A 50 -0.89 -10.72 11.99
CA ALA A 50 -1.55 -10.07 13.13
C ALA A 50 -2.05 -8.66 12.80
N ILE A 51 -1.34 -7.90 11.97
CA ILE A 51 -1.81 -6.59 11.48
C ILE A 51 -3.09 -6.76 10.65
N VAL A 52 -3.11 -7.70 9.71
CA VAL A 52 -4.26 -7.93 8.81
C VAL A 52 -5.48 -8.42 9.60
N GLU A 53 -5.31 -9.38 10.50
CA GLU A 53 -6.41 -9.86 11.36
C GLU A 53 -7.02 -8.72 12.17
N SER A 54 -6.18 -7.88 12.77
CA SER A 54 -6.63 -6.70 13.52
C SER A 54 -7.43 -5.70 12.67
N GLN A 55 -7.09 -5.51 11.39
CA GLN A 55 -7.90 -4.65 10.51
C GLN A 55 -9.21 -5.31 10.11
N GLN A 56 -9.18 -6.62 9.84
CA GLN A 56 -10.39 -7.39 9.51
C GLN A 56 -11.39 -7.37 10.66
N ASP A 57 -10.94 -7.56 11.91
CA ASP A 57 -11.78 -7.51 13.10
C ASP A 57 -12.39 -6.12 13.29
N ARG A 58 -11.59 -5.06 13.10
CA ARG A 58 -12.06 -3.67 13.20
C ARG A 58 -13.13 -3.38 12.14
N LEU A 59 -12.87 -3.76 10.90
CA LEU A 59 -13.82 -3.58 9.80
C LEU A 59 -15.09 -4.40 10.03
N HIS A 60 -14.96 -5.64 10.49
CA HIS A 60 -16.09 -6.49 10.83
C HIS A 60 -16.97 -5.81 11.89
N GLY A 61 -16.36 -5.35 12.99
CA GLY A 61 -17.07 -4.68 14.07
C GLY A 61 -17.86 -3.44 13.62
N TYR A 62 -17.39 -2.71 12.61
CA TYR A 62 -18.16 -1.59 12.04
C TYR A 62 -19.36 -2.03 11.21
N LEU A 63 -19.27 -3.18 10.54
CA LEU A 63 -20.26 -3.63 9.57
C LEU A 63 -21.31 -4.59 10.16
N THR A 64 -21.07 -5.15 11.35
CA THR A 64 -21.92 -6.19 11.96
C THR A 64 -23.38 -5.76 12.11
N ASP A 65 -23.63 -4.52 12.50
CA ASP A 65 -24.98 -4.02 12.82
C ASP A 65 -25.61 -3.19 11.69
N TRP A 66 -25.04 -3.25 10.49
CA TRP A 66 -25.55 -2.48 9.35
C TRP A 66 -26.55 -3.25 8.53
N GLU A 67 -27.52 -2.49 8.01
CA GLU A 67 -28.42 -2.94 6.95
C GLU A 67 -27.62 -3.51 5.77
N ASP A 68 -28.09 -4.62 5.22
CA ASP A 68 -27.40 -5.36 4.15
C ASP A 68 -27.08 -4.49 2.93
N ALA A 69 -27.98 -3.56 2.58
CA ALA A 69 -27.80 -2.64 1.46
C ALA A 69 -26.60 -1.69 1.68
N ASP A 70 -26.49 -1.11 2.87
CA ASP A 70 -25.40 -0.20 3.25
C ASP A 70 -24.07 -0.95 3.31
N ARG A 71 -24.07 -2.16 3.88
CA ARG A 71 -22.89 -3.03 3.94
C ARG A 71 -22.39 -3.41 2.54
N MET A 72 -23.29 -3.79 1.64
CA MET A 72 -22.93 -4.12 0.25
C MET A 72 -22.43 -2.90 -0.53
N GLN A 73 -23.04 -1.72 -0.31
CA GLN A 73 -22.57 -0.48 -0.93
C GLN A 73 -21.17 -0.13 -0.44
N PHE A 74 -20.91 -0.26 0.86
CA PHE A 74 -19.58 -0.08 1.44
C PHE A 74 -18.56 -1.03 0.82
N HIS A 75 -18.81 -2.34 0.79
CA HIS A 75 -17.86 -3.32 0.21
C HIS A 75 -17.56 -3.03 -1.27
N THR A 76 -18.57 -2.58 -2.02
CA THR A 76 -18.40 -2.20 -3.43
C THR A 76 -17.48 -1.01 -3.57
N ILE A 77 -17.70 0.06 -2.80
CA ILE A 77 -16.84 1.24 -2.82
C ILE A 77 -15.43 0.89 -2.34
N TYR A 78 -15.34 0.15 -1.24
CA TYR A 78 -14.09 -0.27 -0.62
C TYR A 78 -13.20 -1.03 -1.61
N SER A 79 -13.75 -2.05 -2.27
CA SER A 79 -13.00 -2.86 -3.25
C SER A 79 -12.53 -2.04 -4.45
N GLN A 80 -13.34 -1.11 -4.94
CA GLN A 80 -12.96 -0.22 -6.05
C GLN A 80 -11.81 0.73 -5.66
N GLU A 81 -11.92 1.40 -4.52
CA GLU A 81 -10.88 2.33 -4.05
C GLU A 81 -9.59 1.59 -3.68
N TYR A 82 -9.68 0.41 -3.05
CA TYR A 82 -8.52 -0.41 -2.72
C TYR A 82 -7.80 -0.92 -3.98
N THR A 83 -8.55 -1.37 -5.00
CA THR A 83 -7.99 -1.79 -6.30
C THR A 83 -7.23 -0.65 -6.98
N LYS A 84 -7.76 0.58 -6.91
CA LYS A 84 -7.08 1.77 -7.44
C LYS A 84 -5.71 1.96 -6.77
N ILE A 85 -5.65 1.87 -5.45
CA ILE A 85 -4.39 2.05 -4.71
C ILE A 85 -3.40 0.91 -5.00
N LEU A 86 -3.86 -0.33 -5.13
CA LEU A 86 -3.01 -1.45 -5.54
C LEU A 86 -2.38 -1.21 -6.92
N ASN A 87 -3.16 -0.70 -7.88
CA ASN A 87 -2.65 -0.39 -9.21
C ASN A 87 -1.61 0.74 -9.18
N GLU A 88 -1.88 1.82 -8.43
CA GLU A 88 -0.93 2.93 -8.25
C GLU A 88 0.37 2.46 -7.59
N SER A 89 0.27 1.64 -6.54
CA SER A 89 1.42 1.05 -5.84
C SER A 89 2.22 0.13 -6.76
N THR A 90 1.55 -0.68 -7.58
CA THR A 90 2.20 -1.59 -8.53
C THR A 90 3.02 -0.82 -9.56
N VAL A 91 2.47 0.26 -10.12
CA VAL A 91 3.20 1.12 -11.07
C VAL A 91 4.43 1.76 -10.41
N ALA A 92 4.29 2.26 -9.18
CA ALA A 92 5.40 2.85 -8.43
C ALA A 92 6.52 1.82 -8.13
N ILE A 93 6.15 0.60 -7.74
CA ILE A 93 7.10 -0.50 -7.48
C ILE A 93 7.82 -0.89 -8.77
N GLN A 94 7.10 -1.02 -9.89
CA GLN A 94 7.70 -1.34 -11.19
C GLN A 94 8.71 -0.27 -11.63
N ALA A 95 8.35 1.02 -11.48
CA ALA A 95 9.23 2.14 -11.81
C ALA A 95 10.49 2.14 -10.93
N SER A 96 10.33 1.97 -9.61
CA SER A 96 11.44 1.90 -8.65
C SER A 96 12.38 0.72 -8.95
N THR A 97 11.81 -0.46 -9.21
CA THR A 97 12.57 -1.67 -9.57
C THR A 97 13.36 -1.47 -10.85
N LYS A 98 12.74 -0.89 -11.89
CA LYS A 98 13.42 -0.58 -13.15
C LYS A 98 14.60 0.37 -12.93
N LYS A 99 14.41 1.43 -12.15
CA LYS A 99 15.47 2.38 -11.80
C LYS A 99 16.63 1.68 -11.09
N MET A 100 16.36 0.85 -10.09
CA MET A 100 17.37 0.09 -9.36
C MET A 100 18.15 -0.86 -10.29
N VAL A 101 17.47 -1.55 -11.20
CA VAL A 101 18.11 -2.43 -12.20
C VAL A 101 19.02 -1.63 -13.14
N ASP A 102 18.56 -0.47 -13.61
CA ASP A 102 19.34 0.39 -14.51
C ASP A 102 20.57 0.97 -13.78
N GLU A 103 20.44 1.37 -12.51
CA GLU A 103 21.57 1.79 -11.65
C GLU A 103 22.58 0.65 -11.42
N GLN A 104 22.10 -0.57 -11.12
CA GLN A 104 22.98 -1.74 -10.97
C GLN A 104 23.75 -2.05 -12.26
N LYS A 105 23.10 -1.95 -13.43
CA LYS A 105 23.77 -2.13 -14.73
C LYS A 105 24.85 -1.06 -14.95
N ALA A 106 24.55 0.20 -14.65
CA ALA A 106 25.51 1.30 -14.79
C ALA A 106 26.71 1.13 -13.86
N LEU A 107 26.49 0.71 -12.60
CA LEU A 107 27.57 0.40 -11.66
C LEU A 107 28.46 -0.74 -12.14
N LYS A 108 27.87 -1.83 -12.66
CA LYS A 108 28.64 -2.93 -13.26
C LYS A 108 29.46 -2.46 -14.45
N ALA A 109 28.88 -1.69 -15.37
CA ALA A 109 29.59 -1.16 -16.53
C ALA A 109 30.80 -0.29 -16.14
N LYS A 110 30.62 0.61 -15.15
CA LYS A 110 31.71 1.42 -14.59
C LYS A 110 32.82 0.54 -14.00
N ALA A 111 32.47 -0.45 -13.18
CA ALA A 111 33.43 -1.36 -12.57
C ALA A 111 34.24 -2.14 -13.63
N TYR A 112 33.58 -2.71 -14.65
CA TYR A 112 34.27 -3.40 -15.75
C TYR A 112 35.22 -2.49 -16.51
N SER A 113 34.80 -1.26 -16.84
CA SER A 113 35.65 -0.31 -17.57
C SER A 113 36.90 0.11 -16.78
N ALA A 114 36.78 0.25 -15.44
CA ALA A 114 37.89 0.56 -14.57
C ALA A 114 38.91 -0.59 -14.49
N VAL A 115 38.44 -1.84 -14.38
CA VAL A 115 39.30 -3.03 -14.35
C VAL A 115 40.06 -3.21 -15.66
N ILE A 116 39.37 -3.06 -16.80
CA ILE A 116 40.00 -3.15 -18.12
C ILE A 116 41.03 -2.03 -18.30
N GLY A 117 40.70 -0.78 -17.93
CA GLY A 117 41.63 0.34 -18.01
C GLY A 117 42.90 0.12 -17.17
N ALA A 118 42.76 -0.40 -15.94
CA ALA A 118 43.89 -0.72 -15.08
C ALA A 118 44.78 -1.84 -15.67
N ALA A 119 44.17 -2.89 -16.23
CA ALA A 119 44.91 -3.98 -16.87
C ALA A 119 45.70 -3.50 -18.11
N VAL A 120 45.09 -2.62 -18.92
CA VAL A 120 45.76 -2.03 -20.09
C VAL A 120 46.94 -1.14 -19.65
N ALA A 121 46.76 -0.29 -18.64
CA ALA A 121 47.84 0.56 -18.12
C ALA A 121 49.03 -0.27 -17.60
N LEU A 122 48.75 -1.34 -16.83
CA LEU A 122 49.77 -2.29 -16.36
C LEU A 122 50.53 -2.94 -17.53
N PHE A 123 49.84 -3.35 -18.59
CA PHE A 123 50.47 -3.92 -19.77
C PHE A 123 51.45 -2.94 -20.45
N PHE A 124 51.07 -1.67 -20.60
CA PHE A 124 51.94 -0.64 -21.18
C PHE A 124 53.16 -0.34 -20.29
N ILE A 125 52.98 -0.27 -18.98
CA ILE A 125 54.09 -0.10 -18.02
C ILE A 125 55.10 -1.24 -18.19
N ILE A 126 54.63 -2.49 -18.20
CA ILE A 126 55.49 -3.68 -18.36
C ILE A 126 56.24 -3.66 -19.70
N MET A 127 55.59 -3.25 -20.80
CA MET A 127 56.26 -3.15 -22.10
C MET A 127 57.35 -2.06 -22.13
N ILE A 128 57.14 -0.91 -21.47
CA ILE A 128 58.12 0.16 -21.42
C ILE A 128 59.37 -0.27 -20.63
N PHE A 129 59.20 -0.93 -19.49
CA PHE A 129 60.31 -1.39 -18.65
C PHE A 129 61.06 -2.61 -19.20
N LYS A 130 60.51 -3.32 -20.20
CA LYS A 130 61.17 -4.44 -20.89
C LYS A 130 61.98 -4.03 -22.12
N ARG A 131 61.99 -2.76 -22.47
CA ARG A 131 62.71 -2.20 -23.63
C ARG A 131 64.00 -1.51 -23.19
#